data_AF-A0A0Q8TTK5-F1
#
_entry.id   AF-A0A0Q8TTK5-F1
#
_cell.length_a   1.000
_cell.length_b   1.000
_cell.length_c   1.000
_cell.angle_alpha   90.00
_cell.angle_beta   90.00
_cell.angle_gamma   90.00
#
_symmetry.space_group_name_H-M   'P 1'
#
loop_
_entity.id
_entity.type
_entity.pdbx_description
1 polymer ?
#
loop_
_entity_poly.entity_id
_entity_poly.type
_entity_poly.pdbx_seq_one_letter_code
_entity_poly.pdbx_strand_id
1 'polypeptide(L)'
;MENAPPPQRPPFKLEGPAAIRHLNVRKEGPEDEKVLAVDVKLSFSKVDRRLCAYFDDALEAFLWRGETHALIVRNQFLAPVTYANQISSATVQIGVRTFHGCDVKKFSIEPADGGVITLGCSVSLYPNAGDVSDLAKLVQDEDRVSIEGPPDLFTEAGLAVDTAGNVTPVGDRAGRNLEIVL
;
A
#
# COMPACT_ATOMS: atom_id res chain seq x y z
N MET A 1 -4.40 -7.91 31.39
CA MET A 1 -3.88 -6.82 30.54
C MET A 1 -4.77 -6.77 29.32
N GLU A 2 -5.67 -5.79 29.28
CA GLU A 2 -6.59 -5.59 28.18
C GLU A 2 -5.76 -5.05 27.01
N ASN A 3 -5.64 -5.84 25.94
CA ASN A 3 -4.97 -5.38 24.72
C ASN A 3 -5.86 -4.29 24.14
N ALA A 4 -5.38 -3.04 24.20
CA ALA A 4 -6.01 -1.95 23.47
C ALA A 4 -6.21 -2.40 22.01
N PRO A 5 -7.37 -2.13 21.40
CA PRO A 5 -7.58 -2.43 19.99
C PRO A 5 -6.45 -1.78 19.19
N PRO A 6 -5.88 -2.49 18.20
CA PRO A 6 -4.82 -1.93 17.38
C PRO A 6 -5.34 -0.62 16.75
N PRO A 7 -4.48 0.42 16.65
CA PRO A 7 -4.89 1.68 16.05
C PRO A 7 -5.47 1.44 14.66
N GLN A 8 -6.65 2.02 14.38
CA GLN A 8 -7.28 1.97 13.07
C GLN A 8 -6.35 2.68 12.08
N ARG A 9 -5.85 1.92 11.09
CA ARG A 9 -4.98 2.47 10.04
C ARG A 9 -5.84 3.09 8.94
N PRO A 10 -5.39 4.21 8.34
CA PRO A 10 -6.08 4.75 7.18
C PRO A 10 -6.10 3.72 6.04
N PRO A 11 -7.10 3.75 5.15
CA PRO A 11 -7.11 2.90 3.96
C PRO A 11 -5.81 3.06 3.17
N PHE A 12 -5.18 1.95 2.81
CA PHE A 12 -3.96 1.99 2.02
C PHE A 12 -4.29 2.26 0.57
N LYS A 13 -3.73 3.33 0.01
CA LYS A 13 -3.79 3.61 -1.42
C LYS A 13 -2.43 4.10 -1.89
N LEU A 14 -1.91 3.44 -2.91
CA LEU A 14 -0.65 3.79 -3.53
C LEU A 14 -0.79 3.66 -5.04
N GLU A 15 -0.34 4.67 -5.76
CA GLU A 15 -0.27 4.64 -7.21
C GLU A 15 1.00 5.36 -7.66
N GLY A 16 1.69 4.79 -8.64
CA GLY A 16 2.85 5.43 -9.23
C GLY A 16 3.67 4.50 -10.11
N PRO A 17 4.76 5.04 -10.68
CA PRO A 17 5.75 4.21 -11.35
C PRO A 17 6.43 3.26 -10.36
N ALA A 18 6.44 1.97 -10.68
CA ALA A 18 7.14 0.96 -9.91
C ALA A 18 7.91 0.01 -10.81
N ALA A 19 9.10 -0.37 -10.34
CA ALA A 19 9.91 -1.39 -10.99
C ALA A 19 9.64 -2.76 -10.36
N ILE A 20 9.45 -3.79 -11.20
CA ILE A 20 9.43 -5.19 -10.74
C ILE A 20 10.87 -5.63 -10.53
N ARG A 21 11.30 -5.73 -9.26
CA ARG A 21 12.68 -6.11 -8.90
C ARG A 21 12.91 -7.61 -8.99
N HIS A 22 11.93 -8.39 -8.53
CA HIS A 22 11.99 -9.84 -8.55
C HIS A 22 10.59 -10.41 -8.77
N LEU A 23 10.54 -11.52 -9.50
CA LEU A 23 9.34 -12.31 -9.68
C LEU A 23 9.66 -13.74 -9.24
N ASN A 24 8.89 -14.26 -8.29
CA ASN A 24 9.05 -15.62 -7.78
C ASN A 24 7.76 -16.41 -8.01
N VAL A 25 7.85 -17.49 -8.78
CA VAL A 25 6.70 -18.36 -9.09
C VAL A 25 6.75 -19.59 -8.19
N ARG A 26 5.62 -19.92 -7.57
CA ARG A 26 5.47 -21.10 -6.71
C ARG A 26 4.11 -21.76 -6.94
N LYS A 27 4.02 -23.04 -6.57
CA LYS A 27 2.74 -23.76 -6.51
C LYS A 27 2.32 -23.86 -5.05
N GLU A 28 1.12 -23.41 -4.73
CA GLU A 28 0.52 -23.49 -3.39
C GLU A 28 -0.74 -24.35 -3.43
N GLY A 29 -1.15 -24.91 -2.29
CA GLY A 29 -2.35 -25.74 -2.18
C GLY A 29 -2.07 -27.24 -2.04
N PRO A 30 -3.10 -28.04 -1.70
CA PRO A 30 -3.00 -29.50 -1.62
C PRO A 30 -2.72 -30.11 -2.99
N GLU A 31 -2.33 -31.39 -3.04
CA GLU A 31 -1.75 -32.00 -4.24
C GLU A 31 -2.70 -31.96 -5.46
N ASP A 32 -3.99 -32.05 -5.19
CA ASP A 32 -5.13 -32.01 -6.10
C ASP A 32 -5.63 -30.59 -6.45
N GLU A 33 -5.27 -29.57 -5.67
CA GLU A 33 -5.70 -28.17 -5.87
C GLU A 33 -4.51 -27.19 -5.94
N LYS A 34 -3.42 -27.60 -6.62
CA LYS A 34 -2.24 -26.72 -6.78
C LYS A 34 -2.60 -25.49 -7.60
N VAL A 35 -2.58 -24.32 -6.96
CA VAL A 35 -2.72 -23.02 -7.59
C VAL A 35 -1.35 -22.39 -7.85
N LEU A 36 -1.28 -21.60 -8.92
CA LEU A 36 -0.09 -20.81 -9.22
C LEU A 36 -0.12 -19.54 -8.37
N ALA A 37 0.92 -19.36 -7.56
CA ALA A 37 1.12 -18.13 -6.79
C ALA A 37 2.40 -17.45 -7.27
N VAL A 38 2.35 -16.14 -7.42
CA VAL A 38 3.48 -15.33 -7.87
C VAL A 38 3.74 -14.22 -6.86
N ASP A 39 4.92 -14.23 -6.26
CA ASP A 39 5.37 -13.12 -5.43
C ASP A 39 6.16 -12.13 -6.29
N VAL A 40 5.60 -10.94 -6.43
CA VAL A 40 6.21 -9.82 -7.16
C VAL A 40 6.80 -8.85 -6.16
N LYS A 41 8.12 -8.65 -6.19
CA LYS A 41 8.77 -7.58 -5.43
C LYS A 41 8.74 -6.30 -6.24
N LEU A 42 8.03 -5.30 -5.73
CA LEU A 42 7.87 -3.99 -6.33
C LEU A 42 8.73 -2.95 -5.61
N SER A 43 9.18 -1.96 -6.38
CA SER A 43 9.92 -0.80 -5.89
C SER A 43 9.33 0.45 -6.52
N PHE A 44 8.54 1.20 -5.75
CA PHE A 44 7.98 2.48 -6.15
C PHE A 44 9.01 3.57 -5.88
N SER A 45 9.27 4.41 -6.87
CA SER A 45 10.17 5.56 -6.74
C SER A 45 9.38 6.84 -6.53
N LYS A 46 9.99 7.84 -5.87
CA LYS A 46 9.42 9.20 -5.69
C LYS A 46 8.04 9.22 -5.04
N VAL A 47 7.77 8.30 -4.12
CA VAL A 47 6.50 8.25 -3.40
C VAL A 47 6.45 9.41 -2.40
N ASP A 48 5.27 10.01 -2.24
CA ASP A 48 5.07 11.14 -1.33
C ASP A 48 5.26 10.71 0.13
N ARG A 49 6.00 11.52 0.91
CA ARG A 49 6.24 11.30 2.34
C ARG A 49 4.96 11.19 3.18
N ARG A 50 3.82 11.71 2.73
CA ARG A 50 2.53 11.56 3.41
C ARG A 50 2.15 10.10 3.63
N LEU A 51 2.65 9.18 2.79
CA LEU A 51 2.45 7.74 3.00
C LEU A 51 3.07 7.24 4.31
N CYS A 52 4.03 7.95 4.90
CA CYS A 52 4.62 7.60 6.19
C CYS A 52 3.57 7.47 7.30
N ALA A 53 2.53 8.32 7.29
CA ALA A 53 1.44 8.28 8.28
C ALA A 53 0.64 6.96 8.27
N TYR A 54 0.64 6.22 7.16
CA TYR A 54 0.04 4.88 7.14
C TYR A 54 0.82 3.88 8.01
N PHE A 55 2.14 4.06 8.11
CA PHE A 55 3.01 3.15 8.84
C PHE A 55 3.21 3.57 10.30
N ASP A 56 3.53 4.84 10.52
CA ASP A 56 3.75 5.45 11.83
C ASP A 56 3.73 6.98 11.71
N ASP A 57 2.94 7.67 12.55
CA ASP A 57 2.80 9.13 12.54
C ASP A 57 4.13 9.87 12.82
N ALA A 58 5.04 9.26 13.56
CA ALA A 58 6.35 9.85 13.88
C ALA A 58 7.40 9.61 12.78
N LEU A 59 7.10 8.78 11.77
CA LEU A 59 8.09 8.35 10.78
C LEU A 59 8.61 9.51 9.93
N GLU A 60 7.75 10.44 9.51
CA GLU A 60 8.19 11.60 8.71
C GLU A 60 9.22 12.44 9.49
N ALA A 61 8.92 12.77 10.75
CA ALA A 61 9.81 13.54 11.61
C ALA A 61 11.10 12.78 11.98
N PHE A 62 11.06 11.44 11.94
CA PHE A 62 12.22 10.59 12.15
C PHE A 62 13.16 10.60 10.92
N LEU A 63 12.60 10.50 9.71
CA LEU A 63 13.37 10.32 8.48
C LEU A 63 13.99 11.62 7.94
N TRP A 64 13.31 12.76 8.08
CA TRP A 64 13.80 14.05 7.58
C TRP A 64 13.95 15.11 8.66
N ARG A 65 14.68 16.16 8.30
CA ARG A 65 14.76 17.43 9.04
C ARG A 65 14.49 18.60 8.11
N GLY A 66 14.10 19.73 8.71
CA GLY A 66 13.82 20.99 8.01
C GLY A 66 12.34 21.32 7.98
N GLU A 67 12.04 22.54 7.53
CA GLU A 67 10.66 22.99 7.33
C GLU A 67 10.39 23.06 5.82
N THR A 68 9.19 22.68 5.38
CA THR A 68 8.65 22.81 4.00
C THR A 68 9.14 21.78 2.94
N HIS A 69 9.47 22.24 1.72
CA HIS A 69 9.71 21.41 0.51
C HIS A 69 11.17 21.00 0.33
N ALA A 70 12.09 21.52 1.14
CA ALA A 70 13.51 21.17 1.13
C ALA A 70 13.85 20.20 2.29
N LEU A 71 13.06 19.14 2.45
CA LEU A 71 13.34 18.14 3.47
C LEU A 71 14.64 17.40 3.15
N ILE A 72 15.54 17.38 4.13
CA ILE A 72 16.85 16.72 4.02
C ILE A 72 16.80 15.46 4.87
N VAL A 73 17.25 14.33 4.31
CA VAL A 73 17.33 13.07 5.03
C VAL A 73 18.20 13.26 6.27
N ARG A 74 17.66 12.84 7.43
CA ARG A 74 18.31 13.06 8.72
C ARG A 74 19.57 12.20 8.88
N ASN A 75 19.53 10.95 8.41
CA ASN A 75 20.63 10.00 8.50
C ASN A 75 20.82 9.27 7.16
N GLN A 76 21.86 9.63 6.42
CA GLN A 76 22.19 9.02 5.12
C GLN A 76 22.69 7.56 5.23
N PHE A 77 23.08 7.13 6.43
CA PHE A 77 23.51 5.75 6.69
C PHE A 77 22.37 4.86 7.21
N LEU A 78 21.15 5.39 7.29
CA LEU A 78 19.99 4.62 7.71
C LEU A 78 19.65 3.59 6.62
N ALA A 79 19.72 2.31 6.96
CA ALA A 79 19.20 1.26 6.11
C ALA A 79 17.67 1.38 5.98
N PRO A 80 17.05 0.85 4.91
CA PRO A 80 15.60 0.92 4.73
C PRO A 80 14.83 0.42 5.96
N VAL A 81 13.83 1.18 6.39
CA VAL A 81 12.98 0.83 7.53
C VAL A 81 11.98 -0.22 7.08
N THR A 82 12.06 -1.42 7.65
CA THR A 82 11.21 -2.56 7.25
C THR A 82 10.04 -2.74 8.20
N TYR A 83 8.86 -3.05 7.65
CA TYR A 83 7.65 -3.33 8.41
C TYR A 83 7.16 -4.75 8.17
N ALA A 84 6.67 -5.37 9.24
CA ALA A 84 6.09 -6.71 9.22
C ALA A 84 4.58 -6.73 8.95
N ASN A 85 3.95 -5.56 8.76
CA ASN A 85 2.53 -5.49 8.46
C ASN A 85 2.22 -6.11 7.10
N GLN A 86 0.98 -6.59 6.98
CA GLN A 86 0.42 -7.17 5.78
C GLN A 86 -0.92 -6.51 5.50
N ILE A 87 -1.19 -6.27 4.23
CA ILE A 87 -2.50 -5.87 3.71
C ILE A 87 -3.05 -7.10 2.98
N SER A 88 -4.15 -7.63 3.47
CA SER A 88 -4.83 -8.76 2.84
C SER A 88 -6.02 -8.30 2.03
N SER A 89 -6.37 -9.08 1.01
CA SER A 89 -7.47 -8.77 0.09
C SER A 89 -7.33 -7.42 -0.64
N ALA A 90 -6.10 -7.03 -0.96
CA ALA A 90 -5.83 -5.85 -1.77
C ALA A 90 -6.22 -6.08 -3.24
N THR A 91 -6.54 -4.98 -3.92
CA THR A 91 -6.61 -4.92 -5.38
C THR A 91 -5.33 -4.30 -5.91
N VAL A 92 -4.68 -4.98 -6.84
CA VAL A 92 -3.38 -4.58 -7.40
C VAL A 92 -3.50 -4.51 -8.91
N GLN A 93 -3.19 -3.36 -9.48
CA GLN A 93 -3.10 -3.18 -10.93
C GLN A 93 -1.65 -3.01 -11.34
N ILE A 94 -1.19 -3.79 -12.32
CA ILE A 94 0.14 -3.68 -12.92
C ILE A 94 -0.06 -3.51 -14.42
N GLY A 95 0.24 -2.32 -14.94
CA GLY A 95 -0.05 -1.96 -16.33
C GLY A 95 -1.55 -2.08 -16.62
N VAL A 96 -1.91 -2.96 -17.56
CA VAL A 96 -3.31 -3.22 -17.96
C VAL A 96 -3.98 -4.36 -17.19
N ARG A 97 -3.26 -5.06 -16.30
CA ARG A 97 -3.77 -6.23 -15.59
C ARG A 97 -4.20 -5.83 -14.18
N THR A 98 -5.36 -6.32 -13.77
CA THR A 98 -5.90 -6.12 -12.40
C THR A 98 -6.00 -7.47 -11.71
N PHE A 99 -5.50 -7.54 -10.48
CA PHE A 99 -5.53 -8.71 -9.63
C PHE A 99 -6.29 -8.36 -8.34
N HIS A 100 -7.15 -9.26 -7.90
CA HIS A 100 -7.95 -9.11 -6.68
C HIS A 100 -7.54 -10.15 -5.64
N GLY A 101 -7.85 -9.89 -4.37
CA GLY A 101 -7.54 -10.83 -3.29
C GLY A 101 -6.04 -10.97 -3.02
N CYS A 102 -5.25 -9.95 -3.36
CA CYS A 102 -3.80 -10.00 -3.25
C CYS A 102 -3.33 -9.71 -1.82
N ASP A 103 -2.20 -10.28 -1.44
CA ASP A 103 -1.53 -9.98 -0.17
C ASP A 103 -0.31 -9.09 -0.41
N VAL A 104 -0.26 -7.93 0.23
CA VAL A 104 0.88 -7.01 0.18
C VAL A 104 1.61 -7.03 1.50
N LYS A 105 2.90 -7.37 1.49
CA LYS A 105 3.72 -7.60 2.68
C LYS A 105 5.17 -7.16 2.48
N LYS A 106 5.99 -7.24 3.54
CA LYS A 106 7.42 -6.92 3.52
C LYS A 106 7.68 -5.50 3.02
N PHE A 107 6.97 -4.53 3.60
CA PHE A 107 7.17 -3.13 3.26
C PHE A 107 8.56 -2.66 3.70
N SER A 108 9.21 -1.85 2.88
CA SER A 108 10.47 -1.19 3.22
C SER A 108 10.43 0.26 2.74
N ILE A 109 10.83 1.19 3.61
CA ILE A 109 10.87 2.61 3.31
C ILE A 109 12.31 3.09 3.33
N GLU A 110 12.74 3.68 2.23
CA GLU A 110 14.03 4.35 2.11
C GLU A 110 13.80 5.84 1.79
N PRO A 111 14.20 6.76 2.68
CA PRO A 111 14.00 8.18 2.44
C PRO A 111 15.02 8.72 1.44
N ALA A 112 14.61 9.69 0.64
CA ALA A 112 15.49 10.50 -0.20
C ALA A 112 15.25 12.01 0.06
N ASP A 113 16.24 12.82 -0.30
CA ASP A 113 16.13 14.28 -0.19
C ASP A 113 14.96 14.80 -1.05
N GLY A 114 14.38 15.92 -0.62
CA GLY A 114 13.16 16.48 -1.24
C GLY A 114 11.87 15.92 -0.67
N GLY A 115 11.94 15.11 0.40
CA GLY A 115 10.75 14.58 1.09
C GLY A 115 10.00 13.54 0.28
N VAL A 116 10.74 12.67 -0.40
CA VAL A 116 10.17 11.53 -1.14
C VAL A 116 10.75 10.23 -0.60
N ILE A 117 10.01 9.13 -0.76
CA ILE A 117 10.45 7.80 -0.38
C ILE A 117 10.55 6.88 -1.58
N THR A 118 11.47 5.93 -1.48
CA THR A 118 11.40 4.68 -2.23
C THR A 118 10.67 3.67 -1.35
N LEU A 119 9.53 3.17 -1.84
CA LEU A 119 8.76 2.13 -1.16
C LEU A 119 9.00 0.79 -1.83
N GLY A 120 9.57 -0.16 -1.08
CA GLY A 120 9.60 -1.57 -1.46
C GLY A 120 8.43 -2.32 -0.85
N CYS A 121 7.83 -3.24 -1.59
CA CYS A 121 6.87 -4.19 -1.06
C CYS A 121 6.88 -5.50 -1.87
N SER A 122 6.30 -6.55 -1.30
CA SER A 122 6.10 -7.84 -1.96
C SER A 122 4.61 -8.08 -2.07
N VAL A 123 4.14 -8.28 -3.30
CA VAL A 123 2.74 -8.61 -3.59
C VAL A 123 2.65 -10.08 -3.97
N SER A 124 1.81 -10.84 -3.26
CA SER A 124 1.45 -12.20 -3.64
C SER A 124 0.19 -12.15 -4.52
N LEU A 125 0.32 -12.62 -5.76
CA LEU A 125 -0.71 -12.67 -6.79
C LEU A 125 -1.09 -14.12 -7.07
N TYR A 126 -2.31 -14.35 -7.57
CA TYR A 126 -2.80 -15.65 -8.04
C TYR A 126 -3.16 -15.62 -9.55
N PRO A 127 -2.17 -15.37 -10.43
CA PRO A 127 -2.39 -15.20 -11.87
C PRO A 127 -2.59 -16.52 -12.61
N ASN A 128 -3.14 -16.45 -13.84
CA ASN A 128 -3.07 -17.57 -14.78
C ASN A 128 -1.69 -17.63 -15.49
N ALA A 129 -1.43 -18.70 -16.26
CA ALA A 129 -0.15 -18.90 -16.93
C ALA A 129 0.21 -17.78 -17.94
N GLY A 130 -0.79 -17.19 -18.60
CA GLY A 130 -0.58 -16.07 -19.54
C GLY A 130 -0.14 -14.81 -18.82
N ASP A 131 -0.80 -14.47 -17.71
CA ASP A 131 -0.46 -13.32 -16.89
C ASP A 131 0.98 -13.43 -16.32
N VAL A 132 1.44 -14.63 -15.95
CA VAL A 132 2.84 -14.82 -15.52
C VAL A 132 3.83 -14.53 -16.63
N SER A 133 3.53 -14.95 -17.87
CA SER A 133 4.38 -14.65 -19.02
C SER A 133 4.46 -13.14 -19.28
N ASP A 134 3.36 -12.42 -19.09
CA ASP A 134 3.33 -10.96 -19.25
C ASP A 134 4.08 -10.25 -18.13
N LEU A 135 3.86 -10.64 -16.87
CA LEU A 135 4.61 -10.09 -15.72
C LEU A 135 6.12 -10.33 -15.85
N ALA A 136 6.53 -11.48 -16.39
CA ALA A 136 7.94 -11.79 -16.62
C ALA A 136 8.61 -10.84 -17.63
N LYS A 137 7.86 -10.30 -18.59
CA LYS A 137 8.38 -9.31 -19.55
C LYS A 137 8.64 -7.95 -18.91
N LEU A 138 7.95 -7.64 -17.81
CA LEU A 138 8.04 -6.36 -17.08
C LEU A 138 9.11 -6.39 -15.97
N VAL A 139 9.83 -7.50 -15.80
CA VAL A 139 10.89 -7.60 -14.79
C VAL A 139 12.03 -6.65 -15.15
N GLN A 140 12.41 -5.81 -14.19
CA GLN A 140 13.37 -4.70 -14.32
C GLN A 140 12.88 -3.48 -15.09
N ASP A 141 11.70 -3.53 -15.70
CA ASP A 141 11.05 -2.38 -16.31
C ASP A 141 10.23 -1.61 -15.26
N GLU A 142 10.09 -0.31 -15.50
CA GLU A 142 9.21 0.57 -14.73
C GLU A 142 7.86 0.66 -15.43
N ASP A 143 6.78 0.34 -14.72
CA ASP A 143 5.42 0.43 -15.22
C ASP A 143 4.52 1.11 -14.16
N ARG A 144 3.33 1.55 -14.58
CA ARG A 144 2.34 2.13 -13.67
C ARG A 144 1.71 1.01 -12.85
N VAL A 145 1.83 1.13 -11.54
CA VAL A 145 1.25 0.19 -10.58
C VAL A 145 0.35 0.95 -9.62
N SER A 146 -0.82 0.38 -9.34
CA SER A 146 -1.70 0.82 -8.26
C SER A 146 -1.96 -0.32 -7.28
N ILE A 147 -2.01 0.01 -5.99
CA ILE A 147 -2.32 -0.89 -4.90
C ILE A 147 -3.36 -0.20 -4.03
N GLU A 148 -4.50 -0.84 -3.90
CA GLU A 148 -5.59 -0.40 -3.03
C GLU A 148 -5.85 -1.50 -2.00
N GLY A 149 -5.79 -1.13 -0.72
CA GLY A 149 -6.21 -2.00 0.37
C GLY A 149 -7.70 -2.35 0.27
N PRO A 150 -8.17 -3.35 1.03
CA PRO A 150 -9.58 -3.69 1.05
C PRO A 150 -10.39 -2.46 1.47
N PRO A 151 -11.59 -2.26 0.90
CA PRO A 151 -12.50 -1.23 1.39
C PRO A 151 -12.80 -1.53 2.86
N ASP A 152 -12.72 -0.50 3.70
CA ASP A 152 -13.11 -0.64 5.10
C ASP A 152 -14.64 -0.76 5.16
N LEU A 153 -15.10 -2.01 5.29
CA LEU A 153 -16.52 -2.38 5.32
C LEU A 153 -17.26 -1.77 6.52
N PHE A 154 -16.55 -1.18 7.49
CA PHE A 154 -17.14 -0.54 8.65
C PHE A 154 -17.15 0.98 8.57
N THR A 155 -16.49 1.61 7.58
CA THR A 155 -16.64 3.06 7.36
C THR A 155 -17.98 3.41 6.69
N GLU A 156 -18.58 2.48 5.94
CA GLU A 156 -19.90 2.67 5.30
C GLU A 156 -21.08 2.40 6.24
N ALA A 157 -20.83 1.86 7.44
CA ALA A 157 -21.84 1.74 8.49
C ALA A 157 -21.94 3.02 9.33
N GLY A 158 -22.06 4.19 8.70
CA GLY A 158 -22.69 5.42 9.22
C GLY A 158 -22.51 5.81 10.69
N LEU A 159 -21.38 5.52 11.32
CA LEU A 159 -21.08 5.92 12.70
C LEU A 159 -19.85 6.80 12.70
N ALA A 160 -20.09 8.11 12.52
CA ALA A 160 -19.12 9.10 12.90
C ALA A 160 -18.95 9.06 14.42
N VAL A 161 -17.79 8.59 14.89
CA VAL A 161 -17.39 8.73 16.28
C VAL A 161 -16.64 10.05 16.38
N ASP A 162 -17.20 11.00 17.12
CA ASP A 162 -16.50 12.25 17.39
C ASP A 162 -15.31 12.02 18.33
N THR A 163 -14.41 13.00 18.43
CA THR A 163 -13.19 12.94 19.25
C THR A 163 -13.49 12.80 20.77
N ALA A 164 -14.76 12.80 21.17
CA ALA A 164 -15.22 12.58 22.54
C ALA A 164 -15.83 11.18 22.76
N GLY A 165 -15.85 10.32 21.73
CA GLY A 165 -16.37 8.96 21.83
C GLY A 165 -17.90 8.87 21.77
N ASN A 166 -18.60 9.93 21.34
CA ASN A 166 -20.04 9.89 21.19
C ASN A 166 -20.43 9.38 19.78
N VAL A 167 -21.33 8.41 19.77
CA VAL A 167 -21.88 7.79 18.56
C VAL A 167 -23.21 8.46 18.24
N THR A 168 -23.32 9.15 17.10
CA THR A 168 -24.61 9.66 16.60
C THR A 168 -24.97 9.01 15.26
N PRO A 169 -26.21 8.50 15.10
CA PRO A 169 -26.64 7.93 13.82
C PRO A 169 -26.86 9.05 12.80
N VAL A 170 -26.19 8.95 11.65
CA VAL A 170 -26.38 9.88 10.53
C VAL A 170 -27.70 9.53 9.82
N GLY A 171 -28.74 10.30 10.13
CA GLY A 171 -30.02 10.23 9.45
C GLY A 171 -29.92 10.69 7.99
N ASP A 172 -30.41 9.82 7.13
CA ASP A 172 -30.75 9.98 5.71
C ASP A 172 -31.08 11.43 5.30
N ARG A 173 -30.17 12.07 4.54
CA ARG A 173 -30.49 13.26 3.76
C ARG A 173 -29.89 13.13 2.36
N ALA A 174 -30.77 12.69 1.47
CA ALA A 174 -30.66 12.77 0.03
C ALA A 174 -30.01 14.07 -0.50
N GLY A 175 -29.08 13.88 -1.43
CA GLY A 175 -28.89 14.74 -2.60
C GLY A 175 -28.08 16.02 -2.41
N ARG A 176 -26.84 15.99 -2.93
CA ARG A 176 -26.34 17.00 -3.89
C ARG A 176 -24.97 16.60 -4.45
N ASN A 177 -24.94 16.37 -5.77
CA ASN A 177 -23.74 16.33 -6.61
C ASN A 177 -22.88 17.58 -6.40
N LEU A 178 -21.56 17.40 -6.39
CA LEU A 178 -20.59 18.40 -6.84
C LEU A 178 -19.32 17.66 -7.30
N GLU A 179 -19.15 17.62 -8.62
CA GLU A 179 -17.87 17.32 -9.28
C GLU A 179 -16.82 18.35 -8.85
N ILE A 180 -15.59 17.90 -8.62
CA ILE A 180 -14.42 18.77 -8.73
C ILE A 180 -13.42 18.08 -9.65
N VAL A 181 -13.39 18.59 -10.88
CA VAL A 181 -12.26 18.50 -11.79
C VAL A 181 -11.15 19.38 -11.23
N LEU A 182 -9.94 18.83 -11.09
CA LEU A 182 -8.65 19.42 -11.50
C LEU A 182 -7.58 18.33 -11.43
#